data_AF-A0A2H9MU53-F1
#
_entry.id   AF-A0A2H9MU53-F1
#
_cell.length_a   1.000
_cell.length_b   1.000
_cell.length_c   1.000
_cell.angle_alpha   90.00
_cell.angle_beta   90.00
_cell.angle_gamma   90.00
#
_symmetry.space_group_name_H-M   'P 1'
#
loop_
_entity.id
_entity.type
_entity.pdbx_description
1 polymer ?
#
loop_
_entity_poly.entity_id
_entity_poly.type
_entity_poly.pdbx_seq_one_letter_code
_entity_poly.pdbx_strand_id
1 'polypeptide(L)'
;MRKLLIISLLILSVSIPYAVAHPFTLETSPNSSSNASEGITQVVVYFSELIDVNFSYLKVFDSNGDQIDNKDTKYFEDEKSLIVTTPSLESGVYTVTTSVLSKVDGHLVPSAFNFGVGDVIVPEQQLSTSELVFLPEAGSRFPGLVGQTIVLGVVIASMLIWGTQSKQLVRKELEKLEFFHHGKFMTVTGIGLLLIFASNILMLAVQTIRLETSVFEVIKTDFGNMWLIRMIITVILLGLWFGMDRKKNLSIKNKIPMLAVTLVLIGTSSMIGH
;
A
#
# COMPACT_ATOMS: atom_id res chain seq x y z
N MET A 1 -17.03 16.06 28.18
CA MET A 1 -16.46 14.88 27.47
C MET A 1 -17.00 14.72 26.05
N ARG A 2 -18.33 14.68 25.82
CA ARG A 2 -18.93 14.53 24.47
C ARG A 2 -18.54 15.62 23.45
N LYS A 3 -18.45 16.89 23.88
CA LYS A 3 -18.00 18.01 23.00
C LYS A 3 -16.52 17.91 22.61
N LEU A 4 -15.65 17.47 23.53
CA LEU A 4 -14.22 17.27 23.26
C LEU A 4 -13.97 16.13 22.27
N LEU A 5 -14.75 15.04 22.34
CA LEU A 5 -14.69 13.96 21.35
C LEU A 5 -15.15 14.42 19.96
N ILE A 6 -16.21 15.21 19.88
CA ILE A 6 -16.70 15.75 18.60
C ILE A 6 -15.67 16.72 18.00
N ILE A 7 -15.09 17.60 18.83
CA ILE A 7 -14.05 18.55 18.39
C ILE A 7 -12.79 17.79 17.95
N SER A 8 -12.36 16.76 18.69
CA SER A 8 -11.23 15.92 18.30
C SER A 8 -11.49 15.19 16.98
N LEU A 9 -12.70 14.66 16.78
CA LEU A 9 -13.09 13.99 15.53
C LEU A 9 -13.14 14.98 14.35
N LEU A 10 -13.59 16.21 14.59
CA LEU A 10 -13.63 17.30 13.60
C LEU A 10 -12.21 17.75 13.22
N ILE A 11 -11.31 17.87 14.19
CA ILE A 11 -9.91 18.26 13.96
C ILE A 11 -9.16 17.17 13.18
N LEU A 12 -9.39 15.89 13.48
CA LEU A 12 -8.81 14.78 12.71
C LEU A 12 -9.30 14.74 11.25
N SER A 13 -10.51 15.22 10.95
CA SER A 13 -11.03 15.27 9.57
C SER A 13 -10.45 16.39 8.70
N VAL A 14 -9.80 17.40 9.28
CA VAL A 14 -9.33 18.60 8.55
C VAL A 14 -7.87 18.47 8.06
N SER A 15 -7.14 17.45 8.51
CA SER A 15 -5.73 17.21 8.12
C SER A 15 -5.59 15.97 7.25
N ILE A 16 -6.27 15.92 6.11
CA ILE A 16 -5.98 14.93 5.07
C ILE A 16 -4.92 15.56 4.15
N PRO A 17 -3.62 15.24 4.30
CA PRO A 17 -2.64 15.68 3.32
C PRO A 17 -3.03 15.12 1.94
N TYR A 18 -2.80 15.89 0.90
CA TYR A 18 -2.85 15.38 -0.47
C TYR A 18 -1.78 14.30 -0.60
N ALA A 19 -2.20 13.04 -0.52
CA ALA A 19 -1.35 11.92 -0.89
C ALA A 19 -1.43 11.78 -2.40
N VAL A 20 -0.30 12.02 -3.08
CA VAL A 20 -0.11 11.53 -4.43
C VAL A 20 0.03 10.02 -4.28
N ALA A 21 -0.82 9.27 -4.98
CA ALA A 21 -0.74 7.82 -5.02
C ALA A 21 -0.21 7.47 -6.41
N HIS A 22 0.88 6.70 -6.43
CA HIS A 22 1.65 6.22 -7.58
C HIS A 22 2.80 7.09 -8.09
N PRO A 23 3.91 6.46 -8.54
CA PRO A 23 4.99 7.11 -9.25
C PRO A 23 4.54 7.53 -10.66
N PHE A 24 4.28 8.82 -10.84
CA PHE A 24 4.00 9.41 -12.14
C PHE A 24 5.30 9.84 -12.81
N THR A 25 5.37 9.66 -14.13
CA THR A 25 6.41 10.28 -14.95
C THR A 25 6.21 11.79 -14.95
N LEU A 26 7.20 12.52 -14.43
CA LEU A 26 7.21 13.99 -14.41
C LEU A 26 7.83 14.58 -15.67
N GLU A 27 8.96 14.02 -16.07
CA GLU A 27 9.78 14.50 -17.18
C GLU A 27 10.53 13.33 -17.82
N THR A 28 10.80 13.44 -19.12
CA THR A 28 11.60 12.48 -19.86
C THR A 28 12.66 13.20 -20.68
N SER A 29 13.82 12.58 -20.84
CA SER A 29 14.86 13.05 -21.75
C SER A 29 15.31 11.86 -22.62
N PRO A 30 14.95 11.80 -23.91
CA PRO A 30 14.22 12.80 -24.70
C PRO A 30 12.81 13.14 -24.19
N ASN A 31 12.36 14.36 -24.47
CA ASN A 31 11.01 14.82 -24.13
C ASN A 31 9.97 13.98 -24.89
N SER A 32 8.96 13.51 -24.17
CA SER A 32 7.84 12.76 -24.74
C SER A 32 7.15 13.58 -25.84
N SER A 33 6.75 12.91 -26.92
CA SER A 33 6.09 13.52 -28.08
C SER A 33 6.91 14.64 -28.75
N SER A 34 8.23 14.58 -28.63
CA SER A 34 9.15 15.53 -29.26
C SER A 34 10.32 14.83 -29.95
N ASN A 35 11.08 15.59 -30.74
CA ASN A 35 12.25 15.11 -31.46
C ASN A 35 13.56 15.43 -30.71
N ALA A 36 14.42 14.43 -30.60
CA ALA A 36 15.81 14.57 -30.18
C ALA A 36 16.76 14.59 -31.37
N SER A 37 18.01 15.02 -31.14
CA SER A 37 19.07 14.93 -32.13
C SER A 37 19.42 13.49 -32.46
N GLU A 38 19.82 13.23 -33.70
CA GLU A 38 20.41 11.94 -34.09
C GLU A 38 21.65 11.63 -33.26
N GLY A 39 21.83 10.33 -32.97
CA GLY A 39 22.98 9.83 -32.25
C GLY A 39 22.94 9.95 -30.73
N ILE A 40 21.78 10.26 -30.14
CA ILE A 40 21.59 10.06 -28.70
C ILE A 40 21.79 8.59 -28.32
N THR A 41 22.29 8.36 -27.11
CA THR A 41 22.68 7.03 -26.62
C THR A 41 22.05 6.68 -25.28
N GLN A 42 21.05 7.43 -24.83
CA GLN A 42 20.41 7.22 -23.53
C GLN A 42 19.01 7.82 -23.47
N VAL A 43 18.20 7.23 -22.60
CA VAL A 43 16.88 7.73 -22.22
C VAL A 43 16.83 7.83 -20.70
N VAL A 44 16.35 8.97 -20.19
CA VAL A 44 16.17 9.27 -18.77
C VAL A 44 14.70 9.55 -18.49
N VAL A 45 14.20 9.06 -17.36
CA VAL A 45 12.83 9.27 -16.89
C VAL A 45 12.86 9.71 -15.42
N TYR A 46 12.17 10.81 -15.11
CA TYR A 46 12.01 11.35 -13.76
C TYR A 46 10.62 11.04 -13.22
N PHE A 47 10.55 10.65 -11.94
CA PHE A 47 9.34 10.18 -11.26
C PHE A 47 8.98 11.08 -10.06
N SER A 48 7.70 11.09 -9.69
CA SER A 48 7.21 11.84 -8.52
C SER A 48 7.70 11.27 -7.18
N GLU A 49 8.04 9.98 -7.14
CA GLU A 49 8.32 9.20 -5.93
C GLU A 49 9.62 8.40 -6.03
N LEU A 50 10.08 7.89 -4.88
CA LEU A 50 11.26 7.04 -4.78
C LEU A 50 10.96 5.67 -5.40
N ILE A 51 11.85 5.17 -6.24
CA ILE A 51 11.70 3.94 -7.02
C ILE A 51 12.69 2.88 -6.54
N ASP A 52 12.28 1.63 -6.43
CA ASP A 52 13.18 0.50 -6.23
C ASP A 52 13.69 -0.01 -7.59
N VAL A 53 14.94 0.32 -7.92
CA VAL A 53 15.54 -0.02 -9.22
C VAL A 53 15.64 -1.53 -9.46
N ASN A 54 15.71 -2.35 -8.41
CA ASN A 54 15.87 -3.81 -8.58
C ASN A 54 14.61 -4.47 -9.15
N PHE A 55 13.46 -3.82 -9.00
CA PHE A 55 12.16 -4.27 -9.48
C PHE A 55 11.58 -3.33 -10.54
N SER A 56 12.44 -2.49 -11.13
CA SER A 56 12.04 -1.47 -12.09
C SER A 56 12.85 -1.57 -13.37
N TYR A 57 12.25 -1.19 -14.49
CA TYR A 57 12.95 -1.16 -15.78
C TYR A 57 12.50 -0.01 -16.66
N LEU A 58 13.40 0.39 -17.56
CA LEU A 58 13.13 1.14 -18.78
C LEU A 58 13.53 0.25 -19.96
N LYS A 59 12.68 0.18 -20.98
CA LYS A 59 12.95 -0.54 -22.23
C LYS A 59 12.66 0.36 -23.40
N VAL A 60 13.55 0.39 -24.38
CA VAL A 60 13.43 1.23 -25.58
C VAL A 60 13.22 0.31 -26.78
N PHE A 61 12.16 0.57 -27.53
CA PHE A 61 11.76 -0.17 -28.72
C PHE A 61 11.80 0.72 -29.95
N ASP A 62 12.21 0.15 -31.08
CA ASP A 62 12.12 0.80 -32.38
C ASP A 62 10.71 0.68 -32.99
N SER A 63 10.53 1.17 -34.22
CA SER A 63 9.26 1.09 -34.95
C SER A 63 8.86 -0.33 -35.37
N ASN A 64 9.80 -1.28 -35.37
CA ASN A 64 9.52 -2.69 -35.67
C ASN A 64 9.07 -3.46 -34.42
N GLY A 65 9.16 -2.83 -33.23
CA GLY A 65 8.88 -3.46 -31.95
C GLY A 65 10.08 -4.22 -31.37
N ASP A 66 11.27 -4.03 -31.93
CA ASP A 66 12.50 -4.64 -31.44
C ASP A 66 13.05 -3.82 -30.26
N GLN A 67 13.42 -4.50 -29.17
CA GLN A 67 14.07 -3.84 -28.04
C GLN A 67 15.52 -3.51 -28.40
N ILE A 68 15.87 -2.24 -28.43
CA ILE A 68 17.17 -1.73 -28.93
C ILE A 68 18.08 -1.15 -27.84
N ASP A 69 17.66 -1.18 -26.58
CA ASP A 69 18.48 -0.73 -25.44
C ASP A 69 19.51 -1.77 -24.96
N ASN A 70 20.44 -1.31 -24.11
CA ASN A 70 21.51 -2.12 -23.54
C ASN A 70 21.10 -2.90 -22.28
N LYS A 71 19.82 -2.85 -21.88
CA LYS A 71 19.25 -3.56 -20.72
C LYS A 71 19.93 -3.23 -19.40
N ASP A 72 20.40 -2.00 -19.26
CA ASP A 72 21.21 -1.51 -18.14
C ASP A 72 20.48 -0.45 -17.30
N THR A 73 19.16 -0.63 -17.10
CA THR A 73 18.39 0.30 -16.27
C THR A 73 19.03 0.46 -14.89
N LYS A 74 19.27 1.72 -14.51
CA LYS A 74 19.87 2.10 -13.24
C LYS A 74 19.37 3.46 -12.79
N TYR A 75 19.68 3.84 -11.55
CA TYR A 75 19.47 5.22 -11.10
C TYR A 75 20.32 6.20 -11.92
N PHE A 76 19.76 7.36 -12.20
CA PHE A 76 20.47 8.42 -12.92
C PHE A 76 21.14 9.40 -11.94
N GLU A 77 20.35 10.24 -11.26
CA GLU A 77 20.83 11.22 -10.27
C GLU A 77 20.52 10.76 -8.84
N ASP A 78 19.32 10.25 -8.65
CA ASP A 78 18.76 9.87 -7.37
C ASP A 78 17.77 8.71 -7.53
N GLU A 79 17.09 8.36 -6.44
CA GLU A 79 16.09 7.29 -6.46
C GLU A 79 14.78 7.67 -7.15
N LYS A 80 14.65 8.90 -7.65
CA LYS A 80 13.48 9.38 -8.40
C LYS A 80 13.74 9.46 -9.90
N SER A 81 14.89 9.00 -10.38
CA SER A 81 15.27 9.07 -11.77
C SER A 81 15.92 7.77 -12.25
N LEU A 82 15.45 7.26 -13.38
CA LEU A 82 16.03 6.08 -14.02
C LEU A 82 16.62 6.45 -15.38
N ILE A 83 17.72 5.78 -15.74
CA ILE A 83 18.38 5.86 -17.04
C ILE A 83 18.53 4.47 -17.63
N VAL A 84 18.40 4.39 -18.96
CA VAL A 84 18.81 3.24 -19.78
C VAL A 84 19.63 3.73 -20.96
N THR A 85 20.69 3.01 -21.31
CA THR A 85 21.54 3.35 -22.43
C THR A 85 21.13 2.60 -23.70
N THR A 86 21.42 3.20 -24.84
CA THR A 86 21.15 2.65 -26.17
C THR A 86 22.41 2.80 -27.03
N PRO A 87 22.54 2.03 -28.12
CA PRO A 87 23.37 2.45 -29.25
C PRO A 87 22.95 3.84 -29.75
N SER A 88 23.82 4.45 -30.57
CA SER A 88 23.53 5.70 -31.28
C SER A 88 22.24 5.54 -32.09
N LEU A 89 21.18 6.24 -31.68
CA LEU A 89 19.88 6.13 -32.34
C LEU A 89 19.87 6.86 -33.69
N GLU A 90 19.35 6.20 -34.71
CA GLU A 90 19.13 6.76 -36.04
C GLU A 90 17.81 7.51 -36.11
N SER A 91 17.54 8.21 -37.22
CA SER A 91 16.27 8.89 -37.41
C SER A 91 15.10 7.90 -37.38
N GLY A 92 14.10 8.15 -36.54
CA GLY A 92 12.98 7.23 -36.34
C GLY A 92 12.11 7.57 -35.13
N VAL A 93 10.99 6.85 -35.00
CA VAL A 93 10.12 6.93 -33.81
C VAL A 93 10.44 5.76 -32.89
N TYR A 94 10.61 6.05 -31.61
CA TYR A 94 10.94 5.09 -30.58
C TYR A 94 9.88 5.09 -29.49
N THR A 95 9.61 3.91 -28.94
CA THR A 95 8.69 3.71 -27.81
C THR A 95 9.49 3.33 -26.58
N VAL A 96 9.30 4.05 -25.48
CA VAL A 96 9.87 3.69 -24.18
C VAL A 96 8.75 3.08 -23.35
N THR A 97 8.95 1.86 -22.86
CA THR A 97 8.09 1.27 -21.84
C THR A 97 8.81 1.22 -20.51
N THR A 98 8.06 1.45 -19.44
CA THR A 98 8.56 1.51 -18.08
C THR A 98 7.65 0.67 -17.19
N SER A 99 8.23 0.06 -16.18
CA SER A 99 7.49 -0.54 -15.07
C SER A 99 8.30 -0.26 -13.82
N VAL A 100 7.74 0.53 -12.90
CA VAL A 100 8.48 1.03 -11.74
C VAL A 100 7.80 0.68 -10.43
N LEU A 101 8.56 0.14 -9.48
CA LEU A 101 8.09 -0.17 -8.13
C LEU A 101 8.34 1.04 -7.22
N SER A 102 7.29 1.68 -6.69
CA SER A 102 7.48 2.75 -5.71
C SER A 102 7.86 2.19 -4.34
N LYS A 103 8.87 2.81 -3.73
CA LYS A 103 9.30 2.55 -2.35
C LYS A 103 8.35 3.16 -1.32
N VAL A 104 7.45 4.04 -1.75
CA VAL A 104 6.48 4.71 -0.89
C VAL A 104 5.23 3.84 -0.74
N ASP A 105 4.62 3.44 -1.85
CA ASP A 105 3.32 2.78 -1.88
C ASP A 105 3.39 1.26 -2.11
N GLY A 106 4.55 0.76 -2.57
CA GLY A 106 4.77 -0.64 -2.92
C GLY A 106 4.07 -1.09 -4.20
N HIS A 107 3.51 -0.17 -4.99
CA HIS A 107 2.84 -0.46 -6.26
C HIS A 107 3.84 -0.49 -7.42
N LEU A 108 3.64 -1.47 -8.31
CA LEU A 108 4.33 -1.57 -9.60
C LEU A 108 3.49 -0.89 -10.68
N VAL A 109 4.01 0.19 -11.27
CA VAL A 109 3.27 1.03 -12.21
C VAL A 109 3.88 0.94 -13.61
N PRO A 110 3.16 0.36 -14.58
CA PRO A 110 3.55 0.40 -15.98
C PRO A 110 3.19 1.74 -16.61
N SER A 111 4.06 2.24 -17.50
CA SER A 111 3.81 3.44 -18.32
C SER A 111 4.58 3.33 -19.64
N ALA A 112 4.13 4.04 -20.67
CA ALA A 112 4.81 4.09 -21.95
C ALA A 112 4.70 5.48 -22.59
N PHE A 113 5.73 5.88 -23.33
CA PHE A 113 5.74 7.12 -24.09
C PHE A 113 6.57 6.98 -25.35
N ASN A 114 6.29 7.82 -26.34
CA ASN A 114 7.05 7.87 -27.59
C ASN A 114 7.91 9.12 -27.66
N PHE A 115 9.03 9.03 -28.38
CA PHE A 115 9.83 10.17 -28.80
C PHE A 115 10.37 9.92 -30.21
N GLY A 116 10.70 11.01 -30.90
CA GLY A 116 11.33 10.96 -32.22
C GLY A 116 12.82 11.24 -32.12
N VAL A 117 13.58 10.70 -33.07
CA VAL A 117 14.98 11.05 -33.31
C VAL A 117 15.07 11.56 -34.74
N GLY A 118 15.76 12.67 -34.95
CA GLY A 118 15.78 13.35 -36.25
C GLY A 118 14.47 14.11 -36.53
N ASP A 119 14.21 14.42 -37.80
CA ASP A 119 13.01 15.15 -38.23
C ASP A 119 11.88 14.18 -38.60
N VAL A 120 11.22 13.63 -37.58
CA VAL A 120 10.12 12.68 -37.73
C VAL A 120 8.83 13.19 -37.10
N ILE A 121 7.70 12.69 -37.58
CA ILE A 121 6.39 12.97 -37.00
C ILE A 121 6.14 11.97 -35.88
N VAL A 122 6.16 12.42 -34.63
CA VAL A 122 5.83 11.58 -33.47
C VAL A 122 4.32 11.58 -33.28
N PRO A 123 3.66 10.41 -33.28
CA PRO A 123 2.25 10.34 -32.92
C PRO A 123 2.02 10.87 -31.50
N GLU A 124 1.06 11.76 -31.31
CA GLU A 124 0.55 12.08 -29.97
C GLU A 124 -0.08 10.82 -29.38
N GLN A 125 0.63 10.21 -28.43
CA GLN A 125 0.06 9.14 -27.62
C GLN A 125 -0.40 9.76 -26.31
N GLN A 126 -1.71 9.84 -26.12
CA GLN A 126 -2.26 10.07 -24.78
C GLN A 126 -1.82 8.90 -23.91
N LEU A 127 -1.14 9.20 -22.80
CA LEU A 127 -0.89 8.27 -21.71
C LEU A 127 -2.24 7.68 -21.28
N SER A 128 -2.61 6.53 -21.85
CA SER A 128 -3.82 5.83 -21.48
C SER A 128 -3.57 5.25 -20.09
N THR A 129 -4.06 5.94 -19.06
CA THR A 129 -4.09 5.50 -17.65
C THR A 129 -4.97 4.26 -17.42
N SER A 130 -5.33 3.56 -18.48
CA SER A 130 -6.35 2.52 -18.51
C SER A 130 -5.73 1.14 -18.44
N GLU A 131 -5.13 0.81 -17.29
CA GLU A 131 -5.05 -0.57 -16.74
C GLU A 131 -4.40 -0.63 -15.34
N LEU A 132 -4.57 0.41 -14.51
CA LEU A 132 -3.85 0.55 -13.23
C LEU A 132 -4.45 -0.24 -12.05
N VAL A 133 -5.60 -0.93 -12.21
CA VAL A 133 -6.22 -1.66 -11.09
C VAL A 133 -5.82 -3.12 -11.14
N PHE A 134 -4.74 -3.45 -10.42
CA PHE A 134 -4.38 -4.85 -10.17
C PHE A 134 -5.37 -5.48 -9.17
N LEU A 135 -6.44 -6.07 -9.70
CA LEU A 135 -7.55 -6.66 -8.91
C LEU A 135 -7.09 -7.65 -7.81
N PRO A 136 -6.06 -8.50 -8.02
CA PRO A 136 -5.56 -9.38 -6.95
C PRO A 136 -5.07 -8.60 -5.73
N GLU A 137 -4.46 -7.44 -5.92
CA GLU A 137 -3.98 -6.61 -4.82
C GLU A 137 -5.14 -6.00 -4.02
N ALA A 138 -6.14 -5.43 -4.70
CA ALA A 138 -7.36 -4.96 -4.04
C ALA A 138 -8.05 -6.11 -3.27
N GLY A 139 -8.15 -7.29 -3.88
CA GLY A 139 -8.72 -8.49 -3.27
C GLY A 139 -7.94 -8.98 -2.05
N SER A 140 -6.61 -8.86 -2.06
CA SER A 140 -5.76 -9.25 -0.93
C SER A 140 -5.90 -8.32 0.29
N ARG A 141 -6.14 -7.03 0.06
CA ARG A 141 -6.29 -6.00 1.10
C ARG A 141 -7.68 -5.97 1.71
N PHE A 142 -8.71 -6.30 0.93
CA PHE A 142 -10.11 -6.18 1.34
C PHE A 142 -10.44 -6.91 2.66
N PRO A 143 -10.06 -8.19 2.87
CA PRO A 143 -10.31 -8.87 4.14
C PRO A 143 -9.64 -8.14 5.32
N GLY A 144 -8.46 -7.56 5.12
CA GLY A 144 -7.73 -6.84 6.16
C GLY A 144 -8.44 -5.57 6.58
N LEU A 145 -8.97 -4.80 5.63
CA LEU A 145 -9.76 -3.59 5.91
C LEU A 145 -11.06 -3.91 6.65
N VAL A 146 -11.74 -4.98 6.23
CA VAL A 146 -12.95 -5.47 6.91
C VAL A 146 -12.60 -5.91 8.35
N GLY A 147 -11.54 -6.69 8.51
CA GLY A 147 -11.07 -7.16 9.81
C GLY A 147 -10.67 -6.02 10.75
N GLN A 148 -9.94 -5.02 10.27
CA GLN A 148 -9.57 -3.81 11.02
C GLN A 148 -10.81 -3.04 11.50
N THR A 149 -11.79 -2.87 10.61
CA THR A 149 -13.06 -2.20 10.94
C THR A 149 -13.84 -2.96 12.01
N ILE A 150 -13.89 -4.30 11.90
CA ILE A 150 -14.54 -5.16 12.89
C ILE A 150 -13.86 -5.02 14.26
N VAL A 151 -12.53 -5.18 14.32
CA VAL A 151 -11.79 -5.12 15.59
C VAL A 151 -11.95 -3.75 16.25
N LEU A 152 -11.75 -2.66 15.49
CA LEU A 152 -11.92 -1.30 16.01
C LEU A 152 -13.35 -1.06 16.52
N GLY A 153 -14.35 -1.42 15.71
CA GLY A 153 -15.76 -1.24 16.05
C GLY A 153 -16.17 -2.01 17.29
N VAL A 154 -15.77 -3.28 17.40
CA VAL A 154 -16.07 -4.13 18.56
C VAL A 154 -15.37 -3.63 19.83
N VAL A 155 -14.11 -3.20 19.73
CA VAL A 155 -13.38 -2.64 20.88
C VAL A 155 -14.08 -1.37 21.38
N ILE A 156 -14.40 -0.41 20.51
CA ILE A 156 -15.08 0.84 20.86
C ILE A 156 -16.48 0.56 21.43
N ALA A 157 -17.30 -0.23 20.73
CA ALA A 157 -18.66 -0.58 21.17
C ALA A 157 -18.63 -1.22 22.56
N SER A 158 -17.70 -2.14 22.80
CA SER A 158 -17.57 -2.81 24.10
C SER A 158 -17.11 -1.88 25.24
N MET A 159 -16.41 -0.79 24.93
CA MET A 159 -16.05 0.23 25.92
C MET A 159 -17.24 1.15 26.22
N LEU A 160 -18.02 1.55 25.20
CA LEU A 160 -19.19 2.41 25.35
C LEU A 160 -20.32 1.73 26.13
N ILE A 161 -20.62 0.46 25.82
CA ILE A 161 -21.64 -0.32 26.53
C ILE A 161 -21.27 -0.45 28.01
N TRP A 162 -20.00 -0.69 28.32
CA TRP A 162 -19.56 -0.83 29.71
C TRP A 162 -19.45 0.49 30.47
N GLY A 163 -19.14 1.59 29.78
CA GLY A 163 -19.04 2.93 30.36
C GLY A 163 -20.38 3.56 30.72
N THR A 164 -21.49 3.05 30.18
CA THR A 164 -22.84 3.64 30.31
C THR A 164 -23.77 2.87 31.26
N GLN A 165 -23.35 1.71 31.77
CA GLN A 165 -24.15 0.87 32.65
C GLN A 165 -24.19 1.41 34.10
N SER A 166 -25.39 1.75 34.58
CA SER A 166 -25.68 2.04 35.99
C SER A 166 -25.51 0.76 36.83
N LYS A 167 -24.39 0.66 37.55
CA LYS A 167 -23.93 -0.56 38.26
C LYS A 167 -24.83 -1.03 39.43
N GLN A 168 -25.91 -0.32 39.75
CA GLN A 168 -26.60 -0.48 41.03
C GLN A 168 -27.89 -1.31 40.99
N LEU A 169 -28.54 -1.49 39.82
CA LEU A 169 -29.91 -2.04 39.78
C LEU A 169 -30.04 -3.52 39.39
N VAL A 170 -29.04 -4.16 38.76
CA VAL A 170 -29.28 -5.41 38.00
C VAL A 170 -28.12 -6.43 38.15
N ARG A 171 -27.67 -6.73 39.37
CA ARG A 171 -26.41 -7.48 39.60
C ARG A 171 -26.42 -8.95 39.10
N LYS A 172 -27.55 -9.66 39.17
CA LYS A 172 -27.68 -11.07 38.74
C LYS A 172 -27.92 -11.24 37.23
N GLU A 173 -28.69 -10.34 36.62
CA GLU A 173 -28.88 -10.30 35.16
C GLU A 173 -27.63 -9.74 34.47
N LEU A 174 -26.84 -8.88 35.14
CA LEU A 174 -25.54 -8.44 34.66
C LEU A 174 -24.60 -9.63 34.41
N GLU A 175 -24.44 -10.58 35.32
CA GLU A 175 -23.46 -11.67 35.13
C GLU A 175 -23.73 -12.54 33.89
N LYS A 176 -25.01 -12.85 33.60
CA LYS A 176 -25.40 -13.54 32.36
C LYS A 176 -25.16 -12.68 31.12
N LEU A 177 -25.46 -11.38 31.22
CA LEU A 177 -25.24 -10.41 30.16
C LEU A 177 -23.74 -10.24 29.87
N GLU A 178 -22.91 -10.12 30.92
CA GLU A 178 -21.45 -10.01 30.85
C GLU A 178 -20.82 -11.21 30.15
N PHE A 179 -21.25 -12.44 30.49
CA PHE A 179 -20.76 -13.66 29.84
C PHE A 179 -21.13 -13.71 28.35
N PHE A 180 -22.37 -13.36 28.01
CA PHE A 180 -22.83 -13.33 26.62
C PHE A 180 -22.09 -12.27 25.79
N HIS A 181 -21.94 -11.05 26.33
CA HIS A 181 -21.19 -9.99 25.68
C HIS A 181 -19.70 -10.31 25.57
N HIS A 182 -19.11 -10.98 26.56
CA HIS A 182 -17.74 -11.44 26.52
C HIS A 182 -17.54 -12.47 25.39
N GLY A 183 -18.36 -13.52 25.34
CA GLY A 183 -18.29 -14.53 24.28
C GLY A 183 -18.43 -13.93 22.88
N LYS A 184 -19.43 -13.05 22.68
CA LYS A 184 -19.62 -12.35 21.40
C LYS A 184 -18.45 -11.42 21.06
N PHE A 185 -17.93 -10.67 22.04
CA PHE A 185 -16.75 -9.84 21.87
C PHE A 185 -15.55 -10.68 21.40
N MET A 186 -15.30 -11.82 22.06
CA MET A 186 -14.18 -12.71 21.73
C MET A 186 -14.33 -13.32 20.33
N THR A 187 -15.49 -13.87 19.99
CA THR A 187 -15.75 -14.46 18.67
C THR A 187 -15.60 -13.44 17.54
N VAL A 188 -16.25 -12.28 17.66
CA VAL A 188 -16.23 -11.28 16.57
C VAL A 188 -14.84 -10.65 16.43
N THR A 189 -14.15 -10.37 17.54
CA THR A 189 -12.75 -9.91 17.49
C THR A 189 -11.84 -10.95 16.86
N GLY A 190 -12.02 -12.24 17.18
CA GLY A 190 -11.26 -13.34 16.60
C GLY A 190 -11.45 -13.46 15.09
N ILE A 191 -12.69 -13.34 14.60
CA ILE A 191 -12.99 -13.29 13.16
C ILE A 191 -12.26 -12.11 12.50
N GLY A 192 -12.32 -10.92 13.09
CA GLY A 192 -11.63 -9.73 12.58
C GLY A 192 -10.11 -9.92 12.50
N LEU A 193 -9.49 -10.49 13.55
CA LEU A 193 -8.05 -10.77 13.57
C LEU A 193 -7.64 -11.85 12.55
N LEU A 194 -8.47 -12.87 12.34
CA LEU A 194 -8.24 -13.88 11.32
C LEU A 194 -8.24 -13.25 9.93
N LEU A 195 -9.21 -12.38 9.64
CA LEU A 195 -9.29 -11.66 8.36
C LEU A 195 -8.05 -10.77 8.13
N ILE A 196 -7.58 -10.06 9.17
CA ILE A 196 -6.34 -9.26 9.11
C ILE A 196 -5.14 -10.16 8.81
N PHE A 197 -5.00 -11.27 9.53
CA PHE A 197 -3.88 -12.18 9.35
C PHE A 197 -3.89 -12.80 7.95
N ALA A 198 -5.04 -13.31 7.50
CA ALA A 198 -5.21 -13.87 6.16
C ALA A 198 -4.88 -12.83 5.07
N SER A 199 -5.34 -11.59 5.24
CA SER A 199 -5.03 -10.49 4.33
C SER A 199 -3.54 -10.21 4.24
N ASN A 200 -2.81 -10.18 5.37
CA ASN A 200 -1.36 -9.98 5.33
C ASN A 200 -0.66 -11.12 4.55
N ILE A 201 -1.08 -12.37 4.72
CA ILE A 201 -0.51 -13.48 3.94
C ILE A 201 -0.83 -13.36 2.44
N LEU A 202 -2.08 -13.01 2.10
CA LEU A 202 -2.49 -12.80 0.72
C LEU A 202 -1.71 -11.65 0.06
N MET A 203 -1.50 -10.54 0.76
CA MET A 203 -0.74 -9.41 0.26
C MET A 203 0.69 -9.80 -0.10
N LEU A 204 1.37 -10.56 0.78
CA LEU A 204 2.72 -11.05 0.48
C LEU A 204 2.73 -11.97 -0.74
N ALA A 205 1.77 -12.88 -0.85
CA ALA A 205 1.66 -13.80 -1.98
C ALA A 205 1.42 -13.05 -3.29
N VAL A 206 0.49 -12.09 -3.30
CA VAL A 206 0.19 -11.26 -4.47
C VAL A 206 1.40 -10.43 -4.89
N GLN A 207 2.11 -9.81 -3.94
CA GLN A 207 3.31 -9.03 -4.25
C GLN A 207 4.43 -9.91 -4.80
N THR A 208 4.61 -11.12 -4.25
CA THR A 208 5.60 -12.10 -4.73
C THR A 208 5.33 -12.51 -6.17
N ILE A 209 4.06 -12.77 -6.51
CA ILE A 209 3.64 -13.11 -7.88
C ILE A 209 3.85 -11.91 -8.80
N ARG A 210 3.45 -10.71 -8.36
CA ARG A 210 3.54 -9.48 -9.17
C ARG A 210 4.98 -9.09 -9.51
N LEU A 211 5.90 -9.29 -8.58
CA LEU A 211 7.33 -9.01 -8.77
C LEU A 211 8.10 -10.18 -9.41
N GLU A 212 7.42 -11.30 -9.71
CA GLU A 212 8.01 -12.51 -10.29
C GLU A 212 9.28 -12.99 -9.54
N THR A 213 9.31 -12.79 -8.21
CA THR A 213 10.50 -13.01 -7.38
C THR A 213 10.22 -13.94 -6.21
N SER A 214 11.24 -14.21 -5.39
CA SER A 214 11.07 -15.00 -4.17
C SER A 214 10.57 -14.15 -3.01
N VAL A 215 9.87 -14.78 -2.07
CA VAL A 215 9.39 -14.12 -0.83
C VAL A 215 10.52 -13.41 -0.06
N PHE A 216 11.74 -13.97 -0.09
CA PHE A 216 12.89 -13.39 0.59
C PHE A 216 13.33 -12.07 -0.01
N GLU A 217 13.21 -11.89 -1.32
CA GLU A 217 13.52 -10.62 -1.97
C GLU A 217 12.41 -9.59 -1.73
N VAL A 218 11.14 -10.01 -1.75
CA VAL A 218 10.02 -9.12 -1.39
C VAL A 218 10.18 -8.56 0.02
N ILE A 219 10.56 -9.38 1.00
CA ILE A 219 10.72 -8.94 2.39
C ILE A 219 11.81 -7.86 2.55
N LYS A 220 12.82 -7.83 1.66
CA LYS A 220 13.88 -6.81 1.69
C LYS A 220 13.43 -5.45 1.15
N THR A 221 12.34 -5.40 0.38
CA THR A 221 11.76 -4.15 -0.12
C THR A 221 11.17 -3.31 1.02
N ASP A 222 10.93 -2.03 0.77
CA ASP A 222 10.23 -1.14 1.72
C ASP A 222 8.82 -1.63 2.05
N PHE A 223 8.10 -2.15 1.04
CA PHE A 223 6.83 -2.85 1.25
C PHE A 223 7.00 -4.04 2.20
N GLY A 224 8.04 -4.85 2.00
CA GLY A 224 8.36 -6.01 2.83
C GLY A 224 8.63 -5.66 4.29
N ASN A 225 9.41 -4.60 4.52
CA ASN A 225 9.67 -4.05 5.86
C ASN A 225 8.36 -3.62 6.55
N MET A 226 7.50 -2.90 5.83
CA MET A 226 6.21 -2.45 6.36
C MET A 226 5.26 -3.62 6.63
N TRP A 227 5.24 -4.61 5.75
CA TRP A 227 4.51 -5.86 5.93
C TRP A 227 4.98 -6.63 7.17
N LEU A 228 6.29 -6.69 7.43
CA LEU A 228 6.85 -7.34 8.61
C LEU A 228 6.38 -6.67 9.91
N ILE A 229 6.42 -5.33 9.94
CA ILE A 229 5.88 -4.54 11.07
C ILE A 229 4.41 -4.87 11.29
N ARG A 230 3.60 -4.93 10.23
CA ARG A 230 2.18 -5.31 10.30
C ARG A 230 1.98 -6.71 10.84
N MET A 231 2.81 -7.67 10.43
CA MET A 231 2.73 -9.05 10.94
C MET A 231 3.02 -9.10 12.44
N ILE A 232 4.06 -8.39 12.91
CA ILE A 232 4.38 -8.29 14.33
C ILE A 232 3.22 -7.69 15.11
N ILE A 233 2.62 -6.59 14.62
CA ILE A 233 1.47 -5.94 15.25
C ILE A 233 0.26 -6.91 15.32
N THR A 234 -0.02 -7.63 14.23
CA THR A 234 -1.10 -8.64 14.20
C THR A 234 -0.86 -9.77 15.21
N VAL A 235 0.38 -10.25 15.34
CA VAL A 235 0.75 -11.27 16.34
C VAL A 235 0.57 -10.73 17.76
N ILE A 236 0.93 -9.48 18.02
CA ILE A 236 0.68 -8.82 19.31
C ILE A 236 -0.83 -8.75 19.61
N LEU A 237 -1.65 -8.38 18.63
CA LEU A 237 -3.11 -8.35 18.78
C LEU A 237 -3.69 -9.73 19.06
N LEU A 238 -3.21 -10.77 18.38
CA LEU A 238 -3.59 -12.17 18.66
C LEU A 238 -3.19 -12.59 20.08
N GLY A 239 -2.00 -12.20 20.54
CA GLY A 239 -1.54 -12.44 21.91
C GLY A 239 -2.40 -11.71 22.96
N LEU A 240 -2.75 -10.45 22.72
CA LEU A 240 -3.65 -9.68 23.58
C LEU A 240 -5.04 -10.32 23.62
N TRP A 241 -5.60 -10.69 22.47
CA TRP A 241 -6.88 -11.37 22.36
C TRP A 241 -6.88 -12.69 23.13
N PHE A 242 -5.88 -13.55 22.93
CA PHE A 242 -5.76 -14.81 23.65
C PHE A 242 -5.57 -14.61 25.17
N GLY A 243 -4.82 -13.59 25.59
CA GLY A 243 -4.67 -13.24 26.99
C GLY A 243 -5.97 -12.70 27.62
N MET A 244 -6.84 -12.06 26.82
CA MET A 244 -8.16 -11.60 27.23
C MET A 244 -9.17 -12.74 27.35
N ASP A 245 -9.09 -13.76 26.50
CA ASP A 245 -9.94 -14.96 26.53
C ASP A 245 -9.85 -15.72 27.86
N ARG A 246 -8.64 -15.74 28.45
CA ARG A 246 -8.39 -16.41 29.73
C ARG A 246 -8.96 -15.66 30.95
N LYS A 247 -9.45 -14.43 30.78
CA LYS A 247 -9.96 -13.60 31.89
C LYS A 247 -11.47 -13.72 32.00
N LYS A 248 -11.97 -14.09 33.19
CA LYS A 248 -13.42 -14.15 33.45
C LYS A 248 -14.15 -12.82 33.19
N ASN A 249 -13.56 -11.70 33.61
CA ASN A 249 -14.13 -10.35 33.41
C ASN A 249 -13.11 -9.42 32.74
N LEU A 250 -13.55 -8.69 31.71
CA LEU A 250 -12.74 -7.69 30.99
C LEU A 250 -13.05 -6.28 31.45
N SER A 251 -12.13 -5.67 32.20
CA SER A 251 -12.16 -4.24 32.49
C SER A 251 -11.76 -3.40 31.26
N ILE A 252 -12.19 -2.14 31.21
CA ILE A 252 -11.74 -1.14 30.21
C ILE A 252 -10.20 -1.11 30.12
N LYS A 253 -9.50 -1.24 31.25
CA LYS A 253 -8.03 -1.29 31.29
C LYS A 253 -7.42 -2.39 30.44
N ASN A 254 -8.09 -3.54 30.32
CA ASN A 254 -7.63 -4.65 29.48
C ASN A 254 -7.82 -4.37 27.98
N LYS A 255 -8.73 -3.46 27.62
CA LYS A 255 -9.11 -3.16 26.23
C LYS A 255 -8.31 -1.99 25.64
N ILE A 256 -7.73 -1.13 26.48
CA ILE A 256 -6.90 0.01 26.03
C ILE A 256 -5.69 -0.44 25.20
N PRO A 257 -4.90 -1.45 25.61
CA PRO A 257 -3.79 -1.93 24.78
C PRO A 257 -4.27 -2.42 23.41
N MET A 258 -5.39 -3.15 23.37
CA MET A 258 -5.98 -3.63 22.12
C MET A 258 -6.37 -2.47 21.20
N LEU A 259 -7.03 -1.44 21.74
CA LEU A 259 -7.39 -0.24 20.99
C LEU A 259 -6.15 0.47 20.43
N ALA A 260 -5.14 0.71 21.27
CA ALA A 260 -3.92 1.38 20.86
C ALA A 260 -3.20 0.62 19.73
N VAL A 261 -3.03 -0.68 19.88
CA VAL A 261 -2.36 -1.53 18.87
C VAL A 261 -3.20 -1.61 17.59
N THR A 262 -4.54 -1.63 17.69
CA THR A 262 -5.43 -1.60 16.51
C THR A 262 -5.30 -0.28 15.74
N LEU A 263 -5.18 0.86 16.44
CA LEU A 263 -4.98 2.16 15.80
C LEU A 263 -3.61 2.24 15.12
N VAL A 264 -2.55 1.70 15.73
CA VAL A 264 -1.23 1.58 15.10
C VAL A 264 -1.33 0.73 13.82
N LEU A 265 -2.02 -0.42 13.89
CA LEU A 265 -2.24 -1.26 12.70
C LEU A 265 -2.99 -0.51 11.59
N ILE A 266 -4.01 0.27 11.92
CA ILE A 266 -4.73 1.06 10.90
C ILE A 266 -3.83 2.13 10.29
N GLY A 267 -2.99 2.80 11.10
CA GLY A 267 -2.00 3.76 10.62
C GLY A 267 -1.04 3.16 9.59
N THR A 268 -0.67 1.88 9.77
CA THR A 268 0.15 1.19 8.76
C THR A 268 -0.56 0.95 7.42
N SER A 269 -1.91 0.93 7.38
CA SER A 269 -2.65 0.77 6.12
C SER A 269 -2.54 2.02 5.25
N SER A 270 -2.43 3.20 5.86
CA SER A 270 -2.18 4.45 5.14
C SER A 270 -0.79 4.54 4.54
N MET A 271 0.18 3.78 5.05
CA MET A 271 1.56 3.78 4.54
C MET A 271 1.80 2.75 3.41
N ILE A 272 0.89 1.80 3.20
CA ILE A 272 0.96 0.79 2.11
C ILE A 272 -0.11 1.06 1.03
N GLY A 273 -1.06 1.95 1.31
CA GLY A 273 -2.25 2.17 0.50
C GLY A 273 -2.32 3.53 -0.22
N HIS A 274 -1.38 4.43 0.06
CA HIS A 274 -1.13 5.64 -0.72
C HIS A 274 0.08 5.38 -1.57
#